data_AF-A0AAW6QAJ2-F1
#
_entry.id   AF-A0AAW6QAJ2-F1
#
_cell.length_a   1.000
_cell.length_b   1.000
_cell.length_c   1.000
_cell.angle_alpha   90.00
_cell.angle_beta   90.00
_cell.angle_gamma   90.00
#
_symmetry.space_group_name_H-M   'P 1'
#
loop_
_entity.id
_entity.type
_entity.pdbx_description
1 polymer ?
#
loop_
_entity_poly.entity_id
_entity_poly.type
_entity_poly.pdbx_seq_one_letter_code
_entity_poly.pdbx_strand_id
1 'polypeptide(L)' 'MAYKLESEQTVQRGFSPLQAIADNYPKYVITMDDFWQENIDGIVHQHIGMFLLGLL' A
#
# COMPACT_ATOMS: atom_id res chain seq x y z
N MET A 1 -6.14 -2.82 -2.58
CA MET A 1 -5.79 -2.96 -4.01
C MET A 1 -6.17 -1.68 -4.74
N ALA A 2 -5.21 -0.98 -5.32
CA ALA A 2 -5.44 0.19 -6.18
C ALA A 2 -4.62 0.07 -7.46
N TYR A 3 -5.14 0.53 -8.60
CA TYR A 3 -4.39 0.50 -9.87
C TYR A 3 -3.17 1.44 -9.79
N LYS A 4 -3.39 2.71 -9.42
CA LYS A 4 -2.34 3.74 -9.23
C LYS A 4 -2.71 4.72 -8.11
N LEU A 5 -1.71 5.36 -7.50
CA LEU A 5 -1.81 6.36 -6.43
C LEU A 5 -1.46 7.76 -6.94
N GLU A 6 -2.21 8.20 -7.94
CA GLU A 6 -1.91 9.40 -8.74
C GLU A 6 -2.28 10.72 -8.04
N SER A 7 -3.04 10.65 -6.94
CA SER A 7 -3.49 11.81 -6.17
C SER A 7 -3.60 11.50 -4.68
N GLU A 8 -3.56 12.54 -3.84
CA GLU A 8 -3.78 12.42 -2.39
C GLU A 8 -5.10 11.72 -2.06
N GLN A 9 -6.16 11.95 -2.84
CA GLN A 9 -7.43 11.27 -2.65
C GLN A 9 -7.31 9.76 -2.84
N THR A 10 -6.57 9.32 -3.86
CA THR A 10 -6.34 7.88 -4.11
C THR A 10 -5.44 7.25 -3.06
N VAL A 11 -4.49 8.01 -2.50
CA VAL A 11 -3.68 7.62 -1.35
C VAL A 11 -4.57 7.45 -0.12
N GLN A 12 -5.33 8.46 0.29
CA GLN A 12 -6.21 8.37 1.46
C GLN A 12 -7.18 7.18 1.36
N ARG A 13 -7.80 6.97 0.19
CA ARG A 13 -8.68 5.81 -0.04
C ARG A 13 -7.96 4.46 0.17
N GLY A 14 -6.68 4.38 -0.20
CA GLY A 14 -5.89 3.16 -0.06
C GLY A 14 -5.40 2.89 1.36
N PHE A 15 -5.05 3.95 2.11
CA PHE A 15 -4.36 3.83 3.40
C PHE A 15 -5.26 4.05 4.62
N SER A 16 -6.25 4.95 4.56
CA SER A 16 -7.09 5.27 5.73
C SER A 16 -7.83 4.08 6.35
N PRO A 17 -8.37 3.11 5.58
CA PRO A 17 -8.96 1.91 6.17
C PRO A 17 -7.97 1.08 6.97
N LEU A 18 -6.70 1.01 6.55
CA LEU A 18 -5.65 0.26 7.21
C LEU A 18 -5.12 0.98 8.45
N GLN A 19 -5.02 2.32 8.39
CA GLN A 19 -4.64 3.16 9.54
C GLN A 19 -5.67 3.07 10.69
N ALA A 20 -6.95 2.87 10.38
CA ALA A 20 -8.00 2.75 11.37
C ALA A 20 -7.97 1.43 12.18
N ILE A 21 -7.18 0.44 11.75
CA ILE A 21 -7.07 -0.86 12.42
C ILE A 21 -5.98 -0.77 13.49
N ALA A 22 -6.41 -0.71 14.75
CA ALA A 22 -5.53 -0.65 15.92
C ALA A 22 -4.95 -2.04 16.28
N ASP A 23 -4.09 -2.56 15.42
CA ASP A 23 -3.32 -3.77 15.67
C ASP A 23 -1.86 -3.63 15.19
N ASN A 24 -1.04 -4.63 15.52
CA ASN A 24 0.36 -4.73 15.09
C ASN A 24 0.54 -5.72 13.93
N TYR A 25 -0.52 -6.10 13.23
CA TYR A 25 -0.37 -7.00 12.09
C TYR A 25 0.24 -6.24 10.91
N PRO A 26 1.19 -6.83 10.15
CA PRO A 26 1.76 -6.19 8.96
C PRO A 26 0.68 -5.79 7.94
N LYS A 27 0.68 -4.53 7.52
CA LYS A 27 -0.32 -3.96 6.61
C LYS A 27 0.32 -3.61 5.28
N TYR A 28 -0.37 -3.90 4.19
CA TYR A 28 0.13 -3.69 2.84
C TYR A 28 -0.90 -3.03 1.93
N VAL A 29 -0.45 -2.07 1.12
CA VAL A 29 -1.20 -1.55 -0.01
C VAL A 29 -0.54 -2.06 -1.29
N ILE A 30 -1.20 -3.02 -1.95
CA ILE A 30 -0.72 -3.59 -3.21
C ILE A 30 -1.23 -2.78 -4.40
N THR A 31 -0.32 -2.37 -5.30
CA THR A 31 -0.64 -1.56 -6.49
C THR A 31 0.17 -1.93 -7.74
N MET A 32 -0.16 -1.33 -8.89
CA MET A 32 0.65 -1.41 -10.12
C MET A 32 1.53 -0.16 -10.32
N ASP A 33 1.78 0.61 -9.26
CA ASP A 33 2.58 1.83 -9.35
C ASP A 33 4.08 1.50 -9.28
N ASP A 34 4.85 2.00 -10.25
CA ASP A 34 6.28 1.71 -10.37
C ASP A 34 7.16 2.69 -9.55
N PHE A 35 6.63 3.87 -9.20
CA PHE A 35 7.43 4.99 -8.71
C PHE A 35 7.24 5.31 -7.22
N TRP A 36 6.43 4.53 -6.51
CA TRP A 36 6.15 4.76 -5.08
C TRP A 36 6.67 3.59 -4.26
N GLN A 37 7.53 3.86 -3.29
CA GLN A 37 8.08 2.88 -2.34
C GLN A 37 8.23 3.52 -0.95
N GLU A 38 7.21 4.26 -0.51
CA GLU A 38 7.21 4.83 0.84
C GLU A 38 6.40 3.98 1.83
N ASN A 39 6.87 3.97 3.07
CA ASN A 39 6.13 3.44 4.22
C ASN A 39 5.29 4.57 4.83
N ILE A 40 3.97 4.38 4.92
CA ILE A 40 3.06 5.36 5.50
C ILE A 40 2.48 4.78 6.79
N ASP A 41 2.87 5.34 7.94
CA ASP A 41 2.41 4.92 9.27
C ASP A 41 2.55 3.40 9.52
N GLY A 42 3.63 2.79 9.05
CA GLY A 42 3.86 1.34 9.18
C GLY A 42 3.17 0.49 8.11
N ILE A 43 2.43 1.09 7.19
CA ILE A 43 1.79 0.40 6.06
C ILE A 43 2.76 0.38 4.89
N VAL A 44 3.08 -0.83 4.42
CA VAL A 44 4.02 -1.05 3.32
C VAL A 44 3.29 -0.93 1.99
N HIS A 45 3.81 -0.09 1.10
CA HIS A 45 3.37 -0.07 -0.29
C HIS A 45 4.19 -1.08 -1.11
N GLN A 46 3.51 -1.96 -1.84
CA GLN A 46 4.16 -3.03 -2.58
C GLN A 46 3.63 -3.10 -4.02
N HIS A 47 4.54 -3.22 -4.99
CA HIS A 47 4.15 -3.50 -6.36
C HIS A 47 3.57 -4.92 -6.49
N ILE A 48 2.50 -5.07 -7.29
CA ILE A 48 1.77 -6.33 -7.45
C ILE A 48 2.65 -7.45 -7.98
N GLY A 49 3.59 -7.15 -8.87
CA GLY A 49 4.52 -8.14 -9.40
C GLY A 49 5.38 -8.77 -8.30
N MET A 50 5.88 -7.96 -7.36
CA MET A 50 6.67 -8.43 -6.22
C MET A 50 5.83 -9.28 -5.28
N PHE A 51 4.61 -8.82 -4.96
CA PHE A 51 3.66 -9.54 -4.11
C PHE A 51 3.35 -10.94 -4.67
N LEU A 52 3.07 -11.03 -5.98
CA LEU A 52 2.73 -12.30 -6.64
C LEU A 52 3.92 -13.26 -6.73
N LEU A 53 5.15 -12.73 -6.84
CA LEU A 53 6.38 -13.53 -6.87
C LEU A 53 6.87 -13.93 -5.47
N GLY A 54 6.22 -13.46 -4.41
CA GLY A 54 6.66 -13.69 -3.03
C GLY A 54 7.99 -13.03 -2.70
N LEU A 55 8.37 -11.98 -3.45
CA LEU A 55 9.58 -11.21 -3.21
C LEU A 55 9.22 -10.13 -2.18
N LEU A 56 9.61 -10.38 -0.92
CA LEU A 56 9.54 -9.44 0.20
C LEU A 56 10.81 -8.59 0.28
#